data_AF-A4XQG6-F1
#
_entry.id   AF-A4XQG6-F1
#
_cell.length_a   1.000
_cell.length_b   1.000
_cell.length_c   1.000
_cell.angle_alpha   90.00
_cell.angle_beta   90.00
_cell.angle_gamma   90.00
#
_symmetry.space_group_name_H-M   'P 1'
#
loop_
_entity.id
_entity.type
_entity.pdbx_description
1 polymer ?
#
loop_
_entity_poly.entity_id
_entity_poly.type
_entity_poly.pdbx_seq_one_letter_code
_entity_poly.pdbx_strand_id
1 'polypeptide(L)'
;MDATLSIKAVLANTLLLILVTGTLNHIYTAFFGIRRLDRHFSSKPDPSWESRSPFDGFYRLHKYSFLYSLGIRRPTVGAGLSLWLYFSFFSLTIIWITLGLAALGRYLQIGPFA
;
A
#
# COMPACT_ATOMS: atom_id res chain seq x y z
N MET A 1 -1.80 32.65 15.75
CA MET A 1 -1.72 31.58 14.73
C MET A 1 -2.70 30.51 15.17
N ASP A 2 -3.83 30.38 14.47
CA ASP A 2 -4.96 29.58 14.94
C ASP A 2 -4.61 28.09 14.99
N ALA A 3 -4.75 27.47 16.15
CA ALA A 3 -4.42 26.06 16.38
C ALA A 3 -5.12 25.12 15.40
N THR A 4 -6.31 25.49 14.94
CA THR A 4 -7.11 24.78 13.91
C THR A 4 -6.45 24.80 12.53
N LEU A 5 -5.79 25.90 12.15
CA LEU A 5 -5.04 26.01 10.89
C LEU A 5 -3.79 25.11 10.94
N SER A 6 -3.15 25.03 12.11
CA SER A 6 -1.97 24.18 12.33
C SER A 6 -2.31 22.68 12.25
N ILE A 7 -3.40 22.23 12.89
CA ILE A 7 -3.81 20.82 12.88
C ILE A 7 -4.17 20.34 11.47
N LYS A 8 -4.92 21.13 10.71
CA LYS A 8 -5.27 20.81 9.31
C LYS A 8 -4.02 20.64 8.45
N ALA A 9 -3.05 21.55 8.60
CA ALA A 9 -1.80 21.49 7.86
C ALA A 9 -0.98 20.25 8.21
N VAL A 10 -0.89 19.90 9.50
CA VAL A 10 -0.20 18.68 9.96
C VAL A 10 -0.85 17.44 9.35
N LEU A 11 -2.17 17.30 9.44
CA LEU A 11 -2.89 16.15 8.89
C LEU A 11 -2.73 16.03 7.38
N ALA A 12 -2.83 17.15 6.65
CA ALA A 12 -2.63 17.17 5.20
C ALA A 12 -1.21 16.74 4.81
N ASN A 13 -0.19 17.24 5.51
CA ASN A 13 1.21 16.89 5.26
C ASN A 13 1.49 15.42 5.63
N THR A 14 0.92 14.91 6.71
CA THR A 14 1.03 13.49 7.07
C THR A 14 0.37 12.60 6.01
N LEU A 15 -0.83 12.96 5.54
CA LEU A 15 -1.50 12.23 4.46
C LEU A 15 -0.65 12.24 3.19
N LEU A 16 -0.14 13.40 2.78
CA LEU A 16 0.74 13.53 1.61
C LEU A 16 1.99 12.66 1.75
N LEU A 17 2.65 12.68 2.92
CA LEU A 17 3.82 11.86 3.17
C LEU A 17 3.51 10.37 3.04
N ILE A 18 2.38 9.90 3.58
CA ILE A 18 1.94 8.51 3.46
C ILE A 18 1.68 8.15 2.00
N LEU A 19 0.99 9.02 1.25
CA LEU A 19 0.71 8.79 -0.17
C LEU A 19 2.00 8.69 -0.99
N VAL A 20 2.96 9.60 -0.78
CA VAL A 20 4.24 9.60 -1.52
C VAL A 20 5.08 8.39 -1.14
N THR A 21 5.34 8.17 0.15
CA THR A 21 6.18 7.06 0.63
C THR A 21 5.56 5.70 0.33
N GLY A 22 4.25 5.57 0.51
CA GLY A 22 3.48 4.39 0.15
C GLY A 22 3.57 4.09 -1.35
N THR A 23 3.32 5.08 -2.20
CA THR A 23 3.39 4.91 -3.67
C THR A 23 4.80 4.49 -4.11
N LEU A 24 5.84 5.17 -3.63
CA LEU A 24 7.23 4.81 -3.94
C LEU A 24 7.57 3.39 -3.46
N ASN A 25 7.12 3.01 -2.26
CA ASN A 25 7.28 1.66 -1.74
C ASN A 25 6.59 0.61 -2.62
N HIS A 26 5.35 0.88 -3.06
CA HIS A 26 4.61 -0.05 -3.90
C HIS A 26 5.25 -0.20 -5.30
N ILE A 27 5.71 0.90 -5.89
CA ILE A 27 6.48 0.88 -7.15
C ILE A 27 7.76 0.07 -6.94
N TYR A 28 8.58 0.42 -5.94
CA TYR A 28 9.81 -0.32 -5.64
C TYR A 28 9.55 -1.83 -5.49
N THR A 29 8.49 -2.19 -4.78
CA THR A 29 8.16 -3.59 -4.54
C THR A 29 7.73 -4.29 -5.82
N ALA A 30 6.88 -3.66 -6.63
CA ALA A 30 6.40 -4.20 -7.90
C ALA A 30 7.55 -4.50 -8.89
N PHE A 31 8.56 -3.63 -8.96
CA PHE A 31 9.68 -3.80 -9.88
C PHE A 31 10.84 -4.64 -9.32
N PHE A 32 11.12 -4.54 -8.01
CA PHE A 32 12.35 -5.07 -7.43
C PHE A 32 12.13 -5.89 -6.16
N GLY A 33 11.23 -5.45 -5.28
CA GLY A 33 11.09 -6.00 -3.93
C GLY A 33 10.30 -7.31 -3.83
N ILE A 34 9.47 -7.64 -4.83
CA ILE A 34 8.46 -8.70 -4.69
C ILE A 34 9.08 -10.09 -4.45
N ARG A 35 10.24 -10.37 -5.05
CA ARG A 35 10.98 -11.63 -4.87
C ARG A 35 11.36 -11.91 -3.42
N ARG A 36 11.50 -10.88 -2.59
CA ARG A 36 11.79 -11.03 -1.15
C ARG A 36 10.56 -11.53 -0.38
N LEU A 37 9.38 -11.04 -0.74
CA LEU A 37 8.11 -11.48 -0.15
C LEU A 37 7.77 -12.89 -0.62
N ASP A 38 8.02 -13.19 -1.88
CA ASP A 38 7.67 -14.48 -2.48
C ASP A 38 8.21 -15.71 -1.79
N ARG A 39 9.43 -15.63 -1.26
CA ARG A 39 10.06 -16.72 -0.50
C ARG A 39 9.21 -17.21 0.68
N HIS A 40 8.30 -16.38 1.18
CA HIS A 40 7.46 -16.67 2.34
C HIS A 40 6.01 -16.99 1.97
N PHE A 41 5.51 -16.46 0.85
CA PHE A 41 4.09 -16.58 0.48
C PHE A 41 3.81 -17.48 -0.73
N SER A 42 4.76 -17.57 -1.67
CA SER A 42 4.61 -18.44 -2.84
C SER A 42 4.89 -19.89 -2.44
N SER A 43 4.08 -20.80 -2.96
CA SER A 43 4.30 -22.25 -2.84
C SER A 43 5.07 -22.83 -4.02
N LYS A 44 5.47 -21.99 -4.99
CA LYS A 44 6.16 -22.44 -6.20
C LYS A 44 7.68 -22.53 -6.00
N PRO A 45 8.36 -23.45 -6.72
CA PRO A 45 9.81 -23.58 -6.68
C PRO A 45 10.52 -22.31 -7.17
N ASP A 46 9.97 -21.68 -8.20
CA ASP A 46 10.43 -20.40 -8.72
C ASP A 46 9.27 -19.38 -8.71
N PRO A 47 9.33 -18.37 -7.82
CA PRO A 47 8.31 -17.34 -7.77
C PRO A 47 8.27 -16.41 -8.99
N SER A 48 9.32 -16.39 -9.82
CA SER A 48 9.30 -15.63 -11.07
C SER A 48 8.20 -16.13 -12.02
N TRP A 49 7.73 -17.37 -11.83
CA TRP A 49 6.63 -17.97 -12.60
C TRP A 49 5.26 -17.39 -12.24
N GLU A 50 5.17 -16.54 -11.21
CA GLU A 50 3.93 -15.86 -10.82
C GLU A 50 3.90 -14.37 -11.20
N SER A 51 5.00 -13.81 -11.71
CA SER A 51 5.05 -12.39 -12.08
C SER A 51 5.79 -12.23 -13.39
N ARG A 52 5.01 -12.06 -14.48
CA ARG A 52 5.54 -11.77 -15.82
C ARG A 52 5.60 -10.26 -16.08
N SER A 53 4.93 -9.48 -15.24
CA SER A 53 4.85 -8.03 -15.33
C SER A 53 4.99 -7.35 -13.96
N PRO A 54 5.39 -6.07 -13.90
CA PRO A 54 5.36 -5.29 -12.66
C PRO A 54 3.95 -5.16 -12.08
N PHE A 55 2.90 -5.23 -12.91
CA PHE A 55 1.51 -5.24 -12.44
C PHE A 55 1.17 -6.50 -11.64
N ASP A 56 1.70 -7.66 -12.04
CA ASP A 56 1.55 -8.89 -11.26
C ASP A 56 2.25 -8.76 -9.90
N GLY A 57 3.41 -8.10 -9.87
CA GLY A 57 4.14 -7.79 -8.64
C GLY A 57 3.32 -6.89 -7.71
N PHE A 58 2.69 -5.85 -8.26
CA PHE A 58 1.80 -4.95 -7.52
C PHE A 58 0.58 -5.69 -6.96
N TYR A 59 -0.08 -6.52 -7.77
CA TYR A 59 -1.20 -7.36 -7.34
C TYR A 59 -0.80 -8.31 -6.22
N ARG A 60 0.37 -8.93 -6.30
CA ARG A 60 0.86 -9.84 -5.26
C ARG A 60 1.22 -9.11 -3.98
N LEU A 61 1.80 -7.91 -4.08
CA LEU A 61 2.00 -7.07 -2.90
C LEU A 61 0.68 -6.75 -2.19
N HIS A 62 -0.38 -6.43 -2.95
CA HIS A 62 -1.72 -6.24 -2.39
C HIS A 62 -2.15 -7.49 -1.64
N LYS A 63 -2.14 -8.63 -2.34
CA LYS A 63 -2.56 -9.91 -1.80
C LYS A 63 -1.79 -10.28 -0.53
N TYR A 64 -0.46 -10.22 -0.55
CA TYR A 64 0.38 -10.62 0.59
C TYR A 64 0.22 -9.68 1.78
N SER A 65 0.19 -8.37 1.54
CA SER A 65 0.04 -7.39 2.62
C SER A 65 -1.30 -7.55 3.34
N PHE A 66 -2.38 -7.77 2.59
CA PHE A 66 -3.71 -8.03 3.15
C PHE A 66 -3.79 -9.38 3.86
N LEU A 67 -3.35 -10.47 3.21
CA LEU A 67 -3.38 -11.81 3.82
C LEU A 67 -2.58 -11.87 5.13
N TYR A 68 -1.43 -11.20 5.18
CA TYR A 68 -0.59 -11.13 6.37
C TYR A 68 -1.23 -10.29 7.47
N SER A 69 -1.68 -9.08 7.14
CA SER A 69 -2.15 -8.11 8.14
C SER A 69 -3.52 -8.43 8.70
N LEU A 70 -4.38 -9.09 7.91
CA LEU A 70 -5.70 -9.59 8.35
C LEU A 70 -5.62 -10.97 9.03
N GLY A 71 -4.42 -11.55 9.14
CA GLY A 71 -4.21 -12.84 9.81
C GLY A 71 -4.70 -14.07 9.05
N ILE A 72 -5.17 -13.93 7.81
CA ILE A 72 -5.68 -15.04 6.98
C ILE A 72 -4.55 -16.02 6.62
N ARG A 73 -3.36 -15.49 6.27
CA ARG A 73 -2.17 -16.30 6.00
C ARG A 73 -0.92 -15.55 6.44
N ARG A 74 -0.39 -15.93 7.60
CA ARG A 74 0.71 -15.23 8.27
C ARG A 74 1.96 -16.12 8.39
N PRO A 75 2.77 -16.25 7.31
CA PRO A 75 4.03 -16.97 7.39
C PRO A 75 4.96 -16.32 8.43
N THR A 76 5.84 -17.13 9.02
CA THR A 76 6.87 -16.64 9.95
C THR A 76 7.91 -15.86 9.15
N VAL A 77 8.01 -14.56 9.41
CA VAL A 77 8.92 -13.65 8.73
C VAL A 77 9.67 -12.81 9.75
N GLY A 78 10.87 -12.33 9.38
CA GLY A 78 11.64 -11.44 10.25
C GLY A 78 10.92 -10.12 10.53
N ALA A 79 11.25 -9.47 11.65
CA ALA A 79 10.59 -8.24 12.10
C ALA A 79 10.55 -7.13 11.03
N GLY A 80 11.64 -6.95 10.27
CA GLY A 80 11.69 -5.96 9.19
C GLY A 80 10.71 -6.25 8.05
N LEU A 81 10.56 -7.52 7.66
CA LEU A 81 9.60 -7.91 6.61
C LEU A 81 8.16 -7.79 7.12
N SER A 82 7.93 -8.11 8.40
CA SER A 82 6.62 -7.92 9.04
C SER A 82 6.24 -6.44 9.06
N LEU A 83 7.16 -5.55 9.45
CA LEU A 83 6.92 -4.11 9.44
C LEU A 83 6.64 -3.61 8.02
N TRP A 84 7.38 -4.11 7.03
CA TRP A 84 7.17 -3.76 5.63
C TRP A 84 5.79 -4.18 5.12
N LEU A 85 5.31 -5.37 5.48
CA LEU A 85 3.97 -5.86 5.14
C LEU A 85 2.87 -5.01 5.79
N TYR A 86 3.01 -4.65 7.07
CA TYR A 86 2.06 -3.77 7.75
C TYR A 86 2.06 -2.36 7.17
N PHE A 87 3.24 -1.80 6.90
CA PHE A 87 3.35 -0.50 6.24
C PHE A 87 2.67 -0.54 4.87
N SER A 88 2.94 -1.57 4.07
CA SER A 88 2.35 -1.73 2.74
C SER A 88 0.83 -1.90 2.82
N PHE A 89 0.31 -2.65 3.79
CA PHE A 89 -1.14 -2.76 4.00
C PHE A 89 -1.77 -1.42 4.39
N PHE A 90 -1.16 -0.71 5.34
CA PHE A 90 -1.66 0.57 5.83
C PHE A 90 -1.64 1.66 4.75
N SER A 91 -0.50 1.85 4.07
CA SER A 91 -0.37 2.85 3.01
C SER A 91 -1.32 2.56 1.86
N LEU A 92 -1.49 1.29 1.50
CA LEU A 92 -2.35 0.90 0.40
C LEU A 92 -3.83 1.11 0.72
N THR A 93 -4.24 0.85 1.96
CA THR A 93 -5.59 1.15 2.44
C THR A 93 -5.88 2.65 2.34
N ILE A 94 -4.95 3.49 2.76
CA ILE A 94 -5.08 4.96 2.67
C ILE A 94 -5.16 5.42 1.21
N ILE A 95 -4.33 4.87 0.33
CA ILE A 95 -4.37 5.19 -1.12
C ILE A 95 -5.75 4.85 -1.69
N TRP A 96 -6.28 3.64 -1.45
CA TRP A 96 -7.58 3.24 -1.98
C TRP A 96 -8.74 4.05 -1.40
N ILE A 97 -8.73 4.34 -0.10
CA ILE A 97 -9.74 5.22 0.52
C ILE A 97 -9.69 6.62 -0.11
N THR A 98 -8.49 7.18 -0.27
CA THR A 98 -8.31 8.52 -0.85
C THR A 98 -8.83 8.57 -2.29
N LEU A 99 -8.45 7.57 -3.11
CA LEU A 99 -8.94 7.46 -4.49
C LEU A 99 -10.45 7.24 -4.56
N GLY A 100 -11.00 6.38 -3.69
CA GLY A 100 -12.43 6.12 -3.61
C GLY A 100 -13.24 7.35 -3.23
N LEU A 101 -12.78 8.12 -2.24
CA LEU A 101 -13.40 9.39 -1.83
C LEU A 101 -13.30 10.44 -2.95
N ALA A 102 -12.17 10.54 -3.64
CA ALA A 102 -12.01 11.45 -4.77
C ALA A 102 -12.94 11.09 -5.93
N ALA A 103 -13.04 9.80 -6.27
CA ALA A 103 -13.95 9.30 -7.31
C ALA A 103 -15.42 9.54 -6.92
N LEU A 104 -15.79 9.30 -5.66
CA LEU A 104 -17.12 9.54 -5.14
C LEU A 104 -17.48 11.04 -5.16
N GLY A 105 -16.55 11.91 -4.74
CA GLY A 105 -16.73 13.36 -4.80
C GLY A 105 -16.96 13.84 -6.23
N ARG A 106 -16.20 13.32 -7.20
CA ARG A 106 -16.41 13.62 -8.61
C ARG A 106 -17.77 13.13 -9.11
N TYR A 107 -18.18 11.92 -8.73
CA TYR A 107 -19.47 11.36 -9.13
C TYR A 107 -20.66 12.15 -8.56
N LEU A 108 -20.55 12.60 -7.32
CA LEU A 108 -21.58 13.37 -6.63
C LEU A 108 -21.51 14.88 -6.90
N GLN A 109 -20.53 15.35 -7.68
CA GLN A 109 -20.23 16.78 -7.90
C GLN A 109 -20.00 17.56 -6.59
N ILE A 110 -19.30 16.93 -5.63
CA ILE A 110 -18.97 17.51 -4.33
C ILE A 110 -17.46 17.72 -4.25
N GLY A 111 -17.04 18.95 -3.90
CA GLY A 111 -15.66 19.31 -3.62
C GLY A 111 -14.98 20.19 -4.68
N PRO A 112 -13.68 20.49 -4.52
CA PRO A 112 -12.99 21.48 -5.35
C PRO A 112 -12.65 21.00 -6.77
N PHE A 113 -12.88 19.73 -7.07
CA PHE A 113 -12.64 19.11 -8.39
C PHE A 113 -13.92 18.50 -9.01
N ALA A 114 -15.09 18.93 -8.50
CA ALA A 114 -16.40 18.58 -9.02
C ALA A 114 -16.64 19.15 -10.41
#